data_AF-A0A7C4CL26-F1
#
_entry.id   AF-A0A7C4CL26-F1
#
_cell.length_a   1.000
_cell.length_b   1.000
_cell.length_c   1.000
_cell.angle_alpha   90.00
_cell.angle_beta   90.00
_cell.angle_gamma   90.00
#
_symmetry.space_group_name_H-M   'P 1'
#
loop_
_entity.id
_entity.type
_entity.pdbx_description
1 polymer ?
#
loop_
_entity_poly.entity_id
_entity_poly.type
_entity_poly.pdbx_seq_one_letter_code
_entity_poly.pdbx_strand_id
1 'polypeptide(L)'
;MIRAKIDEKLERRFRELAMKRFGYGKGALTKAVEDAILKWISTIGEETVSFEGDPIKILDGILSGIDVDAVSLQHKIMALWLSKVSTNVSD
;
A
#
# COMPACT_ATOMS: atom_id res chain seq x y z
N MET A 1 10.72 -16.49 -14.45
CA MET A 1 11.41 -15.45 -15.25
C MET A 1 10.44 -14.96 -16.31
N ILE A 2 10.04 -13.70 -16.24
CA ILE A 2 9.12 -13.10 -17.24
C ILE A 2 9.96 -12.67 -18.45
N ARG A 3 9.53 -13.03 -19.67
CA ARG A 3 10.14 -12.56 -20.92
C ARG A 3 9.12 -11.73 -21.67
N ALA A 4 9.48 -10.51 -22.04
CA ALA A 4 8.65 -9.60 -22.81
C ALA A 4 9.50 -8.92 -23.88
N LYS A 5 8.90 -8.68 -25.06
CA LYS A 5 9.47 -7.76 -26.05
C LYS A 5 8.92 -6.38 -25.78
N ILE A 6 9.80 -5.41 -25.61
CA ILE A 6 9.47 -4.01 -25.35
C ILE A 6 10.08 -3.19 -26.47
N ASP A 7 9.39 -2.13 -26.89
CA ASP A 7 9.94 -1.16 -27.83
C ASP A 7 11.22 -0.50 -27.25
N GLU A 8 12.23 -0.30 -28.09
CA GLU A 8 13.55 0.19 -27.67
C GLU A 8 13.49 1.57 -27.03
N LYS A 9 12.62 2.46 -27.55
CA LYS A 9 12.48 3.82 -27.02
C LYS A 9 11.86 3.79 -25.63
N LEU A 10 10.88 2.90 -25.42
CA LEU A 10 10.26 2.70 -24.12
C LEU A 10 11.25 2.08 -23.12
N GLU A 11 12.01 1.07 -23.52
CA GLU A 11 13.03 0.45 -22.67
C GLU A 11 14.10 1.47 -22.24
N ARG A 12 14.62 2.26 -23.18
CA ARG A 12 15.63 3.28 -22.88
C ARG A 12 15.12 4.27 -21.83
N ARG A 13 13.90 4.79 -22.02
CA ARG A 13 13.29 5.73 -21.08
C ARG A 13 13.05 5.10 -19.70
N PHE A 14 12.64 3.84 -19.66
CA PHE A 14 12.47 3.10 -18.40
C PHE A 14 13.79 2.95 -17.66
N ARG A 15 14.88 2.56 -18.35
CA ARG A 15 16.22 2.43 -17.75
C ARG A 15 16.73 3.75 -17.18
N GLU A 16 16.59 4.84 -17.94
CA GLU A 16 16.99 6.18 -17.48
C GLU A 16 16.26 6.59 -16.20
N LEU A 17 14.95 6.39 -16.13
CA LEU A 17 14.14 6.73 -14.96
C LEU A 17 14.45 5.82 -13.77
N ALA A 18 14.66 4.52 -14.02
CA ALA A 18 15.06 3.57 -13.00
C ALA A 18 16.39 3.97 -12.36
N MET A 19 17.39 4.35 -13.17
CA MET A 19 18.68 4.80 -12.66
C MET A 19 18.60 6.15 -11.93
N LYS A 20 17.79 7.09 -12.43
CA LYS A 20 17.55 8.37 -11.72
C LYS A 20 16.90 8.17 -10.36
N ARG A 21 15.98 7.19 -10.23
CA ARG A 21 15.22 6.94 -9.01
C ARG A 21 15.97 6.08 -7.99
N PHE A 22 16.65 5.02 -8.44
CA PHE A 22 17.24 4.00 -7.57
C PHE A 22 18.78 3.99 -7.59
N GLY A 23 19.39 4.90 -8.35
CA GLY A 23 20.84 5.02 -8.51
C GLY A 23 21.40 4.18 -9.67
N TYR A 24 22.68 4.39 -9.98
CA TYR A 24 23.38 3.77 -11.11
C TYR A 24 24.04 2.42 -10.76
N GLY A 25 23.63 1.81 -9.65
CA GLY A 25 24.19 0.56 -9.14
C GLY A 25 23.49 -0.70 -9.63
N LYS A 26 24.07 -1.86 -9.29
CA LYS A 26 23.49 -3.18 -9.57
C LYS A 26 22.14 -3.31 -8.86
N GLY A 27 21.09 -3.67 -9.60
CA GLY A 27 19.75 -3.93 -9.06
C GLY A 27 18.73 -2.79 -9.21
N ALA A 28 19.13 -1.60 -9.69
CA ALA A 28 18.19 -0.49 -9.94
C ALA A 28 17.08 -0.86 -10.94
N LEU A 29 17.43 -1.59 -12.01
CA LEU A 29 16.46 -2.08 -13.00
C LEU A 29 15.52 -3.13 -12.41
N THR A 30 16.04 -4.06 -11.59
CA THR A 30 15.21 -5.07 -10.93
C THR A 30 14.19 -4.42 -10.01
N LYS A 31 14.61 -3.47 -9.17
CA LYS A 31 13.72 -2.71 -8.29
C LYS A 31 12.66 -1.94 -9.06
N ALA A 32 13.04 -1.30 -10.17
CA ALA A 32 12.09 -0.59 -11.01
C ALA A 32 11.06 -1.52 -11.65
N VAL A 33 11.47 -2.72 -12.06
CA VAL A 33 10.55 -3.72 -12.63
C VAL A 33 9.59 -4.24 -11.55
N GLU A 34 10.08 -4.55 -10.36
CA GLU A 34 9.25 -4.96 -9.22
C GLU A 34 8.23 -3.87 -8.86
N ASP A 35 8.67 -2.61 -8.75
CA ASP A 35 7.81 -1.46 -8.46
C ASP A 35 6.74 -1.24 -9.56
N ALA A 36 7.13 -1.39 -10.83
CA ALA A 36 6.19 -1.27 -11.95
C ALA A 36 5.15 -2.38 -11.97
N ILE A 37 5.55 -3.63 -11.69
CA ILE A 37 4.64 -4.78 -11.62
C ILE A 37 3.69 -4.60 -10.43
N LEU A 38 4.21 -4.23 -9.24
CA LEU A 38 3.39 -3.95 -8.07
C LEU A 38 2.36 -2.86 -8.37
N LYS A 39 2.79 -1.75 -8.97
CA LYS A 39 1.90 -0.65 -9.32
C LYS A 39 0.84 -1.06 -10.35
N TRP A 40 1.22 -1.86 -11.35
CA TRP A 40 0.27 -2.43 -12.30
C TRP A 40 -0.76 -3.33 -11.62
N ILE A 41 -0.31 -4.22 -10.72
CA ILE A 41 -1.19 -5.07 -9.92
C ILE A 41 -2.07 -4.23 -9.00
N SER A 42 -1.61 -3.18 -8.35
CA SER A 42 -2.49 -2.31 -7.55
C SER A 42 -3.50 -1.55 -8.42
N THR A 43 -3.11 -1.17 -9.63
CA THR A 43 -4.00 -0.45 -10.55
C THR A 43 -5.13 -1.32 -11.10
N ILE A 44 -4.87 -2.63 -11.28
CA ILE A 44 -5.80 -3.57 -11.94
C ILE A 44 -6.38 -4.61 -10.97
N GLY A 45 -5.57 -5.06 -10.03
CA GLY A 45 -5.85 -6.08 -9.03
C GLY A 45 -6.43 -5.54 -7.72
N GLU A 46 -6.52 -4.22 -7.56
CA GLU A 46 -7.76 -3.66 -7.02
C GLU A 46 -8.84 -3.91 -8.07
N GLU A 47 -9.32 -5.16 -8.15
CA GLU A 47 -10.76 -5.38 -8.30
C GLU A 47 -11.35 -4.33 -7.38
N THR A 48 -12.03 -3.34 -7.97
CA THR A 48 -12.81 -2.38 -7.20
C THR A 48 -13.51 -3.23 -6.17
N VAL A 49 -13.12 -3.11 -4.89
CA VAL A 49 -13.95 -3.62 -3.81
C VAL A 49 -15.11 -2.63 -3.81
N SER A 50 -15.97 -2.77 -4.82
CA SER A 50 -17.27 -2.16 -4.86
C SER A 50 -18.02 -2.94 -3.81
N PHE A 51 -18.02 -2.39 -2.60
CA PHE A 51 -18.95 -2.83 -1.59
C PHE A 51 -20.35 -2.64 -2.18
N GLU A 52 -21.01 -3.74 -2.55
CA GLU A 52 -22.42 -3.68 -2.91
C GLU A 52 -23.22 -3.38 -1.63
N GLY A 53 -23.62 -2.12 -1.48
CA GLY A 53 -24.38 -1.65 -0.33
C GLY A 53 -23.69 -0.49 0.41
N ASP A 54 -24.31 -0.05 1.50
CA ASP A 54 -23.79 1.02 2.34
C ASP A 54 -22.57 0.51 3.14
N PRO A 55 -21.36 1.05 2.91
CA PRO A 55 -20.15 0.64 3.63
C PRO A 55 -20.30 0.75 5.15
N ILE A 56 -21.09 1.72 5.62
CA ILE A 56 -21.35 1.91 7.06
C ILE A 56 -22.15 0.73 7.61
N LYS A 57 -23.16 0.24 6.90
CA LYS A 57 -23.97 -0.91 7.33
C LYS A 57 -23.19 -2.22 7.35
N ILE A 58 -22.25 -2.38 6.42
CA ILE A 58 -21.38 -3.56 6.40
C ILE A 58 -20.47 -3.55 7.63
N LEU A 59 -19.87 -2.41 7.94
CA LEU A 59 -19.06 -2.24 9.16
C LEU A 59 -19.91 -2.48 10.42
N ASP A 60 -21.12 -1.92 10.47
CA ASP A 60 -22.06 -2.12 11.59
C ASP A 60 -22.40 -3.61 11.80
N GLY A 61 -22.68 -4.35 10.73
CA GLY A 61 -22.93 -5.79 10.80
C GLY A 61 -21.70 -6.62 11.19
N ILE A 62 -20.50 -6.23 10.76
CA ILE A 62 -19.26 -6.89 11.20
C ILE A 62 -19.00 -6.63 12.68
N LEU A 63 -19.30 -5.41 13.15
CA LEU A 63 -19.09 -4.98 14.53
C LEU A 63 -20.22 -5.41 15.47
N SER A 64 -21.36 -5.87 14.96
CA SER A 64 -22.54 -6.20 15.79
C SER A 64 -22.30 -7.34 16.79
N GLY A 65 -21.29 -8.19 16.56
CA GLY A 65 -20.88 -9.24 17.49
C GLY A 65 -19.90 -8.77 18.58
N ILE A 66 -19.46 -7.52 18.53
CA ILE A 66 -18.50 -6.94 19.47
C ILE A 66 -19.27 -6.07 20.46
N ASP A 67 -19.42 -6.57 21.68
CA ASP A 67 -20.05 -5.84 22.78
C ASP A 67 -19.05 -4.85 23.41
N VAL A 68 -18.69 -3.83 22.63
CA VAL A 68 -17.84 -2.72 23.08
C VAL A 68 -18.41 -1.42 22.55
N ASP A 69 -18.67 -0.47 23.45
CA ASP A 69 -19.21 0.83 23.07
C ASP A 69 -18.17 1.70 22.34
N ALA A 70 -18.66 2.63 21.53
CA ALA A 70 -17.83 3.52 20.72
C ALA A 70 -16.88 4.40 21.56
N VAL A 71 -17.28 4.80 22.76
CA VAL A 71 -16.46 5.65 23.65
C VAL A 71 -15.30 4.85 24.22
N SER A 72 -15.54 3.59 24.61
CA SER A 72 -14.49 2.65 25.02
C SER A 72 -13.48 2.38 23.90
N LEU A 73 -13.94 2.25 22.66
CA LEU A 73 -13.05 2.12 21.50
C LEU A 73 -12.20 3.39 21.29
N GLN A 74 -12.79 4.57 21.44
CA GLN A 74 -12.07 5.85 21.36
C GLN A 74 -11.00 5.99 22.45
N HIS A 75 -11.29 5.60 23.70
CA HIS A 75 -10.29 5.60 24.76
C HIS A 75 -9.15 4.62 24.48
N LYS A 76 -9.47 3.40 24.00
CA LYS A 76 -8.45 2.41 23.64
C LYS A 76 -7.56 2.89 22.50
N ILE A 77 -8.13 3.50 21.46
CA ILE A 77 -7.33 4.00 20.34
C ILE A 77 -6.45 5.17 20.79
N MET A 78 -6.96 6.09 21.62
CA MET A 78 -6.18 7.18 22.20
C MET A 78 -4.97 6.67 22.99
N ALA A 79 -5.17 5.64 23.83
CA ALA A 79 -4.09 5.03 24.61
C ALA A 79 -3.02 4.38 23.72
N LEU A 80 -3.42 3.70 22.64
CA LEU A 80 -2.50 3.13 21.65
C LEU A 80 -1.70 4.19 20.89
N TRP A 81 -2.32 5.32 20.56
CA TRP A 81 -1.63 6.45 19.92
C TRP A 81 -0.60 7.07 20.85
N LEU A 82 -0.96 7.32 22.12
CA LEU A 82 -0.04 7.87 23.10
C LEU A 82 1.18 6.96 23.34
N SER A 83 0.98 5.64 23.44
CA SER A 83 2.09 4.71 23.63
C SER A 83 3.04 4.64 22.42
N LYS A 84 2.52 4.76 21.20
CA LYS A 84 3.34 4.88 19.98
C LYS A 84 4.10 6.20 19.88
N VAL A 85 3.50 7.31 20.35
CA VAL A 85 4.16 8.61 20.33
C VAL A 85 5.27 8.68 21.38
N SER A 86 5.03 8.18 22.60
CA SER A 86 6.04 8.19 23.66
C SER A 86 7.27 7.32 23.34
N THR A 87 7.11 6.25 22.56
CA THR A 87 8.23 5.40 22.12
C THR A 87 9.10 6.05 21.04
N ASN A 88 8.56 7.01 20.27
CA ASN A 88 9.29 7.74 19.22
C ASN A 88 9.98 9.02 19.71
N VAL A 89 9.88 9.38 21.00
CA VAL A 89 10.49 10.60 21.58
C VAL A 89 11.70 10.25 22.46
N SER A 90 12.09 8.98 22.56
CA SER A 90 13.26 8.52 23.34
C SER A 90 14.53 8.32 22.51
N ASP A 91 14.64 8.96 21.34
CA ASP A 91 15.86 9.07 20.53
C ASP A 91 16.42 10.50 20.53
#